data_AF-A0AAE9SM47-F1
#
_entry.id   AF-A0AAE9SM47-F1
#
_cell.length_a   1.000
_cell.length_b   1.000
_cell.length_c   1.000
_cell.angle_alpha   90.00
_cell.angle_beta   90.00
_cell.angle_gamma   90.00
#
_symmetry.space_group_name_H-M   'P 1'
#
loop_
_entity.id
_entity.type
_entity.pdbx_description
1 polymer ?
#
loop_
_entity_poly.entity_id
_entity_poly.type
_entity_poly.pdbx_seq_one_letter_code
_entity_poly.pdbx_strand_id
1 'polypeptide(L)'
;MERSLSTFDQLVKSLSKEETQTLLETIQRSMEDFAAEAQPEEKATLSEKIREHQGIGIASEPFLIRLWLSIRSFLRSIPLKVIYNEELLKRMAKNLKRSAGAYINIHQNVYTGVFYTELKNLRKTQLFFTSLLSAYDSGKGSFYMLVSSFVAPATYEKLMKETNPFSIKIGSEVSSNIRTGFLRKIDAVFSNLTDEEKTEMYLCAQAIEWMKSFCSLALDKTLLRFNVISDSNATCQALTIQPEMEVLSSILYSKKNIPYNLLQALFLMHAQETIIDDDSRMVKEADEFVKEAIEALGAIRLFLKQVPLLDITRYIKKDINWMPYKLTGGEDWFIYFKQAWYERFNQKWSTWSYEQKKFNIKIQMINLLKVGDLESMKFCPWRNLWVECKFKKELPFLFLKTFFYAFYDEKLSNTLKTILVEGNFYKHENLNEYTTSYNVLEHRKGEFEKFENRLSPTGDVGTAFAKIRAEKTATLKNKNQIEGLMHTVEAEAKQLINSSIDALKSIELILTGILGGGKTSTYATITNWAIIAGSKNGHFREEVANAKEQIHTSINLLSLAEKLEAEAK
;
A
#
# COMPACT_ATOMS: atom_id res chain seq x y z
N MET A 1 6.21 -15.47 -12.14
CA MET A 1 4.81 -15.06 -11.86
C MET A 1 4.89 -13.92 -10.84
N GLU A 2 5.22 -12.72 -11.29
CA GLU A 2 5.23 -11.54 -10.41
C GLU A 2 3.87 -10.86 -10.56
N ARG A 3 2.89 -11.20 -9.70
CA ARG A 3 1.76 -10.29 -9.49
C ARG A 3 2.35 -8.95 -9.07
N SER A 4 1.82 -7.85 -9.63
CA SER A 4 2.20 -6.45 -9.34
C SER A 4 2.85 -6.33 -7.96
N LEU A 5 4.19 -6.17 -7.96
CA LEU A 5 4.95 -5.98 -6.73
C LEU A 5 4.26 -4.87 -5.94
N SER A 6 4.01 -5.10 -4.65
CA SER A 6 3.56 -4.03 -3.76
C SER A 6 4.49 -2.83 -3.92
N THR A 7 3.98 -1.60 -3.78
CA THR A 7 4.76 -0.36 -3.78
C THR A 7 6.01 -0.51 -2.91
N PHE A 8 5.89 -1.21 -1.78
CA PHE A 8 7.03 -1.56 -0.93
C PHE A 8 8.00 -2.56 -1.58
N ASP A 9 7.53 -3.66 -2.16
CA ASP A 9 8.42 -4.65 -2.79
C ASP A 9 9.19 -4.04 -4.00
N GLN A 10 8.66 -2.99 -4.64
CA GLN A 10 9.40 -2.18 -5.62
C GLN A 10 10.51 -1.33 -4.96
N LEU A 11 10.23 -0.68 -3.83
CA LEU A 11 11.24 0.05 -3.03
C LEU A 11 12.36 -0.88 -2.55
N VAL A 12 12.03 -2.10 -2.16
CA VAL A 12 13.03 -3.09 -1.75
C VAL A 12 13.91 -3.53 -2.93
N LYS A 13 13.31 -3.62 -4.13
CA LYS A 13 14.06 -3.93 -5.35
C LYS A 13 15.01 -2.78 -5.73
N SER A 14 14.63 -1.52 -5.53
CA SER A 14 15.56 -0.40 -5.74
C SER A 14 16.70 -0.42 -4.71
N LEU A 15 16.40 -0.68 -3.43
CA LEU A 15 17.41 -0.84 -2.38
C LEU A 15 18.48 -1.89 -2.66
N SER A 16 18.15 -2.97 -3.37
CA SER A 16 19.12 -4.04 -3.69
C SER A 16 20.16 -3.67 -4.75
N LYS A 17 20.05 -2.51 -5.40
CA LYS A 17 21.08 -2.04 -6.34
C LYS A 17 22.27 -1.46 -5.57
N GLU A 18 23.49 -1.91 -5.89
CA GLU A 18 24.73 -1.38 -5.31
C GLU A 18 24.81 0.15 -5.41
N GLU A 19 24.42 0.71 -6.55
CA GLU A 19 24.37 2.16 -6.78
C GLU A 19 23.44 2.86 -5.79
N THR A 20 22.26 2.28 -5.48
CA THR A 20 21.33 2.86 -4.50
C THR A 20 21.95 2.87 -3.10
N GLN A 21 22.70 1.83 -2.72
CA GLN A 21 23.40 1.79 -1.43
C GLN A 21 24.47 2.90 -1.34
N THR A 22 25.27 3.09 -2.40
CA THR A 22 26.27 4.17 -2.42
C THR A 22 25.65 5.57 -2.31
N LEU A 23 24.47 5.78 -2.88
CA LEU A 23 23.71 7.03 -2.74
C LEU A 23 23.24 7.25 -1.30
N LEU A 24 22.69 6.21 -0.66
CA LEU A 24 22.22 6.29 0.72
C LEU A 24 23.38 6.56 1.69
N GLU A 25 24.55 5.97 1.47
CA GLU A 25 25.76 6.28 2.24
C GLU A 25 26.17 7.75 2.08
N THR A 26 26.00 8.31 0.88
CA THR A 26 26.30 9.72 0.61
C THR A 26 25.36 10.65 1.39
N ILE A 27 24.06 10.31 1.45
CA ILE A 27 23.08 11.02 2.30
C ILE A 27 23.51 10.93 3.77
N GLN A 28 23.90 9.75 4.24
CA GLN A 28 24.32 9.53 5.62
C GLN A 28 25.54 10.41 5.99
N ARG A 29 26.63 10.31 5.22
CA ARG A 29 27.87 11.06 5.50
C ARG A 29 27.63 12.57 5.51
N SER A 30 26.93 13.09 4.49
CA SER A 30 26.64 14.53 4.38
C SER A 30 25.82 15.04 5.57
N MET A 31 24.90 14.20 6.09
CA MET A 31 24.08 14.53 7.26
C MET A 31 24.86 14.43 8.57
N GLU A 32 25.77 13.47 8.70
CA GLU A 32 26.68 13.34 9.84
C GLU A 32 27.63 14.55 9.91
N ASP A 33 28.21 14.96 8.78
CA ASP A 33 29.07 16.15 8.68
C ASP A 33 28.30 17.42 9.08
N PHE A 34 27.09 17.60 8.54
CA PHE A 34 26.22 18.72 8.91
C PHE A 34 25.79 18.69 10.39
N ALA A 35 25.68 17.51 11.01
CA ALA A 35 25.41 17.38 12.43
C ALA A 35 26.65 17.72 13.29
N ALA A 36 27.85 17.36 12.84
CA ALA A 36 29.11 17.64 13.51
C ALA A 36 29.49 19.13 13.48
N GLU A 37 29.25 19.83 12.36
CA GLU A 37 29.41 21.28 12.22
C GLU A 37 28.47 22.08 13.14
N ALA A 38 27.43 21.43 13.68
CA ALA A 38 26.37 22.05 14.46
C ALA A 38 26.67 22.29 15.94
N GLN A 39 27.93 22.16 16.40
CA GLN A 39 28.28 22.61 17.74
C GLN A 39 28.68 24.09 17.75
N PRO A 40 27.76 24.98 18.15
CA PRO A 40 28.15 26.17 18.90
C PRO A 40 27.48 26.19 20.28
N GLU A 41 28.28 26.52 21.28
CA GLU A 41 27.91 26.83 22.66
C GLU A 41 26.50 27.45 22.75
N GLU A 42 25.60 26.79 23.50
CA GLU A 42 24.37 27.40 23.99
C GLU A 42 24.75 28.66 24.79
N LYS A 43 24.76 29.83 24.13
CA LYS A 43 24.73 31.09 24.87
C LYS A 43 23.42 31.08 25.63
N ALA A 44 23.50 30.91 26.94
CA ALA A 44 22.36 30.92 27.83
C ALA A 44 21.45 32.09 27.47
N THR A 45 20.31 31.79 26.83
CA THR A 45 19.39 32.81 26.34
C THR A 45 18.83 33.54 27.55
N LEU A 46 18.47 34.82 27.40
CA LEU A 46 17.85 35.58 28.50
C LEU A 46 16.59 34.86 29.03
N SER A 47 15.96 34.03 28.19
CA SER A 47 14.87 33.12 28.52
C SER A 47 15.23 32.08 29.60
N GLU A 48 16.47 31.60 29.66
CA GLU A 48 16.99 30.72 30.74
C GLU A 48 17.21 31.51 32.03
N LYS A 49 17.79 32.71 31.93
CA LYS A 49 17.91 33.62 33.08
C LYS A 49 16.55 34.02 33.65
N ILE A 50 15.55 34.26 32.79
CA ILE A 50 14.17 34.52 33.21
C ILE A 50 13.54 33.28 33.85
N ARG A 51 13.81 32.05 33.38
CA ARG A 51 13.39 30.81 34.05
C ARG A 51 14.01 30.66 35.45
N GLU A 52 15.30 30.96 35.60
CA GLU A 52 15.96 30.98 36.91
C GLU A 52 15.33 32.02 37.86
N HIS A 53 15.05 33.24 37.36
CA HIS A 53 14.38 34.30 38.14
C HIS A 53 12.90 33.99 38.43
N GLN A 54 12.23 33.19 37.59
CA GLN A 54 10.88 32.68 37.83
C GLN A 54 10.83 31.65 38.96
N GLY A 55 11.89 30.84 39.13
CA GLY A 55 12.01 29.85 40.21
C GLY A 55 12.36 30.45 41.57
N ILE A 56 13.18 31.50 41.61
CA ILE A 56 13.65 32.14 42.86
C ILE A 56 12.76 33.35 43.24
N GLY A 57 12.03 33.92 42.28
CA GLY A 57 11.07 34.99 42.48
C GLY A 57 11.69 36.35 42.85
N ILE A 58 10.86 37.26 43.34
CA ILE A 58 11.20 38.65 43.74
C ILE A 58 12.38 38.68 44.75
N ALA A 59 12.62 37.60 45.49
CA ALA A 59 13.70 37.49 46.47
C ALA A 59 15.11 37.55 45.85
N SER A 60 15.25 37.16 44.58
CA SER A 60 16.51 37.25 43.82
C SER A 60 16.89 38.68 43.40
N GLU A 61 15.95 39.63 43.49
CA GLU A 61 16.21 41.01 43.07
C GLU A 61 16.96 41.81 44.15
N PRO A 62 17.81 42.78 43.74
CA PRO A 62 18.45 43.72 44.66
C PRO A 62 17.44 44.42 45.57
N PHE A 63 17.84 44.70 46.82
CA PHE A 63 16.97 45.29 47.85
C PHE A 63 16.25 46.57 47.39
N LEU A 64 16.96 47.46 46.69
CA LEU A 64 16.41 48.72 46.19
C LEU A 64 15.29 48.49 45.16
N ILE A 65 15.41 47.47 44.32
CA ILE A 65 14.40 47.12 43.32
C ILE A 65 13.17 46.54 44.01
N ARG A 66 13.35 45.65 45.01
CA ARG A 66 12.26 45.13 45.84
C ARG A 66 11.50 46.25 46.54
N LEU A 67 12.21 47.18 47.19
CA LEU A 67 11.62 48.32 47.88
C LEU A 67 10.80 49.20 46.93
N TRP A 68 11.33 49.49 45.75
CA TRP A 68 10.63 50.29 44.74
C TRP A 68 9.37 49.59 44.21
N LEU A 69 9.44 48.27 43.95
CA LEU A 69 8.28 47.47 43.53
C LEU A 69 7.19 47.43 44.63
N SER A 70 7.59 47.33 45.90
CA SER A 70 6.68 47.37 47.06
C SER A 70 5.98 48.72 47.20
N ILE A 71 6.70 49.84 47.05
CA ILE A 71 6.11 51.19 47.07
C ILE A 71 5.09 51.34 45.92
N ARG A 72 5.45 50.87 44.72
CA ARG A 72 4.56 50.94 43.55
C ARG A 72 3.33 50.04 43.70
N SER A 73 3.47 48.89 44.35
CA SER A 73 2.38 47.97 44.69
C SER A 73 1.40 48.58 45.68
N PHE A 74 1.93 49.24 46.72
CA PHE A 74 1.14 49.94 47.72
C PHE A 74 0.38 51.13 47.12
N LEU A 75 1.05 51.97 46.32
CA LEU A 75 0.43 53.17 45.73
C LEU A 75 -0.63 52.86 44.66
N ARG A 76 -0.48 51.75 43.93
CA ARG A 76 -1.41 51.37 42.85
C ARG A 76 -2.46 50.35 43.28
N SER A 77 -2.39 49.81 44.49
CA SER A 77 -3.24 48.71 44.97
C SER A 77 -3.25 47.50 44.02
N ILE A 78 -2.11 47.22 43.36
CA ILE A 78 -1.94 46.09 42.45
C ILE A 78 -1.01 45.07 43.11
N PRO A 79 -1.27 43.75 43.01
CA PRO A 79 -0.41 42.73 43.60
C PRO A 79 1.05 42.86 43.15
N LEU A 80 1.99 42.71 44.08
CA LEU A 80 3.44 42.85 43.84
C LEU A 80 3.93 41.98 42.66
N LYS A 81 3.39 40.77 42.52
CA LYS A 81 3.69 39.84 41.43
C LYS A 81 3.32 40.39 40.05
N VAL A 82 2.20 41.10 39.92
CA VAL A 82 1.76 41.70 38.66
C VAL A 82 2.69 42.84 38.26
N ILE A 83 3.07 43.69 39.20
CA ILE A 83 4.02 44.79 38.96
C ILE A 83 5.42 44.26 38.63
N TYR A 84 5.84 43.18 39.29
CA TYR A 84 7.11 42.53 38.97
C TYR A 84 7.10 41.97 37.54
N ASN A 85 6.02 41.31 37.12
CA ASN A 85 5.87 40.85 35.74
C ASN A 85 5.88 42.01 34.73
N GLU A 86 5.23 43.14 35.02
CA GLU A 86 5.30 44.36 34.19
C GLU A 86 6.75 44.85 34.05
N GLU A 87 7.53 44.82 35.13
CA GLU A 87 8.92 45.28 35.11
C GLU A 87 9.82 44.32 34.33
N LEU A 88 9.62 43.01 34.48
CA LEU A 88 10.29 42.00 33.65
C LEU A 88 9.95 42.17 32.17
N LEU A 89 8.69 42.45 31.82
CA LEU A 89 8.28 42.74 30.44
C LEU A 89 8.97 44.00 29.89
N LYS A 90 9.14 45.05 30.69
CA LYS A 90 9.90 46.24 30.25
C LYS A 90 11.38 45.95 30.04
N ARG A 91 12.00 45.16 30.92
CA ARG A 91 13.40 44.73 30.76
C ARG A 91 13.56 43.89 29.49
N MET A 92 12.64 42.95 29.25
CA MET A 92 12.57 42.17 28.02
C MET A 92 12.42 43.07 26.78
N ALA A 93 11.52 44.05 26.81
CA ALA A 93 11.32 45.00 25.73
C ALA A 93 12.59 45.80 25.40
N LYS A 94 13.31 46.28 26.43
CA LYS A 94 14.59 46.98 26.27
C LYS A 94 15.68 46.09 25.69
N ASN A 95 15.70 44.81 26.08
CA ASN A 95 16.65 43.84 25.53
C ASN A 95 16.32 43.50 24.08
N LEU A 96 15.07 43.16 23.77
CA LEU A 96 14.59 42.90 22.41
C LEU A 96 14.87 44.08 21.49
N LYS A 97 14.71 45.32 21.95
CA LYS A 97 15.07 46.52 21.16
C LYS A 97 16.57 46.54 20.79
N ARG A 98 17.45 46.03 21.65
CA ARG A 98 18.91 45.99 21.40
C ARG A 98 19.33 44.79 20.57
N SER A 99 18.81 43.60 20.87
CA SER A 99 19.23 42.34 20.24
C SER A 99 18.40 41.95 19.01
N ALA A 100 17.13 42.33 18.97
CA ALA A 100 16.15 41.88 17.97
C ALA A 100 15.41 43.04 17.28
N GLY A 101 15.91 44.28 17.41
CA GLY A 101 15.30 45.46 16.78
C GLY A 101 15.23 45.37 15.25
N ALA A 102 16.07 44.53 14.64
CA ALA A 102 16.00 44.20 13.23
C ALA A 102 14.72 43.45 12.84
N TYR A 103 14.10 42.68 13.76
CA TYR A 103 12.96 41.80 13.51
C TYR A 103 11.63 42.36 14.01
N ILE A 104 11.65 43.15 15.09
CA ILE A 104 10.44 43.75 15.69
C ILE A 104 10.69 45.18 16.15
N ASN A 105 9.81 46.09 15.74
CA ASN A 105 9.71 47.42 16.33
C ASN A 105 8.84 47.36 17.59
N ILE A 106 9.51 47.31 18.74
CA ILE A 106 8.89 47.21 20.08
C ILE A 106 7.92 48.36 20.39
N HIS A 107 8.19 49.56 19.89
CA HIS A 107 7.33 50.72 20.18
C HIS A 107 6.01 50.69 19.41
N GLN A 108 6.06 50.22 18.17
CA GLN A 108 4.91 50.14 17.29
C GLN A 108 4.21 48.77 17.36
N ASN A 109 4.82 47.78 18.01
CA ASN A 109 4.41 46.37 17.96
C ASN A 109 4.26 45.86 16.52
N VAL A 110 5.27 46.14 15.70
CA VAL A 110 5.27 45.80 14.27
C VAL A 110 6.47 44.92 13.94
N TYR A 111 6.23 43.78 13.31
CA TYR A 111 7.27 42.96 12.69
C TYR A 111 7.83 43.66 11.44
N THR A 112 9.12 43.53 11.20
CA THR A 112 9.87 44.23 10.14
C THR A 112 10.03 43.39 8.86
N GLY A 113 10.60 44.01 7.81
CA GLY A 113 10.89 43.32 6.55
C GLY A 113 11.98 42.25 6.67
N VAL A 114 12.91 42.39 7.62
CA VAL A 114 13.91 41.35 7.90
C VAL A 114 13.22 40.10 8.46
N PHE A 115 12.29 40.28 9.41
CA PHE A 115 11.49 39.17 9.93
C PHE A 115 10.61 38.52 8.85
N TYR A 116 10.04 39.32 7.96
CA TYR A 116 9.31 38.82 6.80
C TYR A 116 10.19 37.93 5.89
N THR A 117 11.43 38.35 5.64
CA THR A 117 12.39 37.58 4.82
C THR A 117 12.76 36.26 5.50
N GLU A 118 12.98 36.27 6.82
CA GLU A 118 13.25 35.06 7.59
C GLU A 118 12.05 34.08 7.59
N LEU A 119 10.82 34.59 7.72
CA LEU A 119 9.61 33.77 7.57
C LEU A 119 9.46 33.22 6.15
N LYS A 120 9.83 33.99 5.11
CA LYS A 120 9.81 33.55 3.71
C LYS A 120 10.83 32.42 3.48
N ASN A 121 12.00 32.48 4.11
CA ASN A 121 12.98 31.39 4.07
C ASN A 121 12.45 30.13 4.76
N LEU A 122 11.84 30.25 5.95
CA LEU A 122 11.16 29.12 6.59
C LEU A 122 10.02 28.54 5.73
N ARG A 123 9.29 29.38 5.00
CA ARG A 123 8.24 28.92 4.09
C ARG A 123 8.80 28.10 2.94
N LYS A 124 9.95 28.49 2.37
CA LYS A 124 10.66 27.68 1.36
C LYS A 124 11.03 26.31 1.94
N THR A 125 11.53 26.28 3.17
CA THR A 125 11.81 25.02 3.89
C THR A 125 10.56 24.15 4.06
N GLN A 126 9.41 24.74 4.40
CA GLN A 126 8.14 23.99 4.46
C GLN A 126 7.77 23.40 3.10
N LEU A 127 7.94 24.12 1.98
CA LEU A 127 7.61 23.62 0.65
C LEU A 127 8.40 22.33 0.34
N PHE A 128 9.71 22.35 0.58
CA PHE A 128 10.58 21.19 0.39
C PHE A 128 10.11 19.98 1.22
N PHE A 129 9.86 20.15 2.53
CA PHE A 129 9.42 19.01 3.34
C PHE A 129 7.99 18.56 3.02
N THR A 130 7.10 19.47 2.62
CA THR A 130 5.72 19.11 2.22
C THR A 130 5.70 18.20 0.99
N SER A 131 6.59 18.38 0.01
CA SER A 131 6.67 17.47 -1.15
C SER A 131 7.18 16.07 -0.79
N LEU A 132 7.92 15.93 0.31
CA LEU A 132 8.36 14.62 0.83
C LEU A 132 7.27 13.96 1.67
N LEU A 133 6.52 14.76 2.44
CA LEU A 133 5.46 14.28 3.32
C LEU A 133 4.25 13.72 2.58
N SER A 134 3.99 14.15 1.33
CA SER A 134 2.91 13.56 0.52
C SER A 134 3.09 12.05 0.33
N ALA A 135 4.33 11.62 0.07
CA ALA A 135 4.66 10.21 -0.07
C ALA A 135 4.46 9.47 1.27
N TYR A 136 4.87 10.05 2.40
CA TYR A 136 4.63 9.49 3.74
C TYR A 136 3.13 9.35 4.07
N ASP A 137 2.33 10.38 3.84
CA ASP A 137 0.90 10.37 4.15
C ASP A 137 0.13 9.31 3.34
N SER A 138 0.60 8.99 2.13
CA SER A 138 0.04 7.91 1.30
C SER A 138 0.42 6.49 1.77
N GLY A 139 1.51 6.35 2.55
CA GLY A 139 2.18 5.06 2.76
C GLY A 139 2.90 4.91 4.10
N LYS A 140 2.30 5.32 5.22
CA LYS A 140 2.93 5.27 6.57
C LYS A 140 3.50 3.90 6.94
N GLY A 141 2.79 2.82 6.61
CA GLY A 141 3.27 1.46 6.87
C GLY A 141 4.54 1.13 6.09
N SER A 142 4.56 1.48 4.80
CA SER A 142 5.73 1.33 3.92
C SER A 142 6.91 2.15 4.42
N PHE A 143 6.67 3.36 4.91
CA PHE A 143 7.69 4.20 5.52
C PHE A 143 8.39 3.48 6.70
N TYR A 144 7.64 2.97 7.68
CA TYR A 144 8.26 2.28 8.82
C TYR A 144 8.94 0.96 8.44
N MET A 145 8.40 0.23 7.46
CA MET A 145 9.11 -0.95 6.92
C MET A 145 10.43 -0.55 6.26
N LEU A 146 10.48 0.59 5.56
CA LEU A 146 11.69 1.10 4.91
C LEU A 146 12.73 1.57 5.93
N VAL A 147 12.32 2.36 6.93
CA VAL A 147 13.20 2.77 8.04
C VAL A 147 13.77 1.55 8.75
N SER A 148 12.97 0.50 8.97
CA SER A 148 13.45 -0.74 9.60
C SER A 148 14.53 -1.45 8.80
N SER A 149 14.58 -1.26 7.47
CA SER A 149 15.61 -1.87 6.64
C SER A 149 16.99 -1.21 6.83
N PHE A 150 17.02 0.05 7.29
CA PHE A 150 18.26 0.77 7.63
C PHE A 150 18.64 0.60 9.09
N VAL A 151 17.66 0.73 9.99
CA VAL A 151 17.88 0.69 11.44
C VAL A 151 18.12 -0.73 11.96
N ALA A 152 17.38 -1.71 11.43
CA ALA A 152 17.35 -3.08 11.93
C ALA A 152 17.46 -4.11 10.77
N PRO A 153 18.52 -4.06 9.95
CA PRO A 153 18.63 -4.83 8.70
C PRO A 153 18.50 -6.34 8.93
N ALA A 154 19.10 -6.88 10.00
CA ALA A 154 19.00 -8.30 10.33
C ALA A 154 17.56 -8.72 10.68
N THR A 155 16.85 -7.89 11.45
CA THR A 155 15.43 -8.12 11.77
C THR A 155 14.56 -8.02 10.53
N TYR A 156 14.83 -7.03 9.68
CA TYR A 156 14.16 -6.84 8.39
C TYR A 156 14.33 -8.05 7.46
N GLU A 157 15.56 -8.54 7.25
CA GLU A 157 15.84 -9.71 6.43
C GLU A 157 15.16 -10.97 6.98
N LYS A 158 15.19 -11.14 8.31
CA LYS A 158 14.51 -12.26 8.97
C LYS A 158 13.00 -12.20 8.75
N LEU A 159 12.37 -11.02 8.85
CA LEU A 159 10.97 -10.83 8.49
C LEU A 159 10.74 -11.16 7.01
N MET A 160 11.57 -10.68 6.10
CA MET A 160 11.43 -10.99 4.67
C MET A 160 11.46 -12.50 4.37
N LYS A 161 12.38 -13.22 5.02
CA LYS A 161 12.57 -14.67 4.84
C LYS A 161 11.48 -15.49 5.53
N GLU A 162 11.19 -15.21 6.79
CA GLU A 162 10.28 -16.01 7.60
C GLU A 162 8.81 -15.77 7.28
N THR A 163 8.45 -14.63 6.69
CA THR A 163 7.06 -14.26 6.37
C THR A 163 6.66 -14.56 4.94
N ASN A 164 7.54 -15.17 4.13
CA ASN A 164 7.24 -15.49 2.74
C ASN A 164 6.45 -16.80 2.65
N PRO A 165 5.15 -16.79 2.27
CA PRO A 165 4.36 -18.02 2.14
C PRO A 165 4.88 -18.93 1.03
N PHE A 166 5.52 -18.37 0.00
CA PHE A 166 6.13 -19.12 -1.11
C PHE A 166 7.39 -19.88 -0.73
N SER A 167 7.86 -19.77 0.51
CA SER A 167 8.82 -20.72 1.07
C SER A 167 8.27 -22.16 1.11
N ILE A 168 6.95 -22.31 1.13
CA ILE A 168 6.25 -23.59 1.03
C ILE A 168 5.93 -23.86 -0.45
N LYS A 169 6.49 -24.95 -0.97
CA LYS A 169 6.26 -25.38 -2.37
C LYS A 169 4.78 -25.65 -2.59
N ILE A 170 4.23 -25.06 -3.65
CA ILE A 170 2.84 -25.32 -4.07
C ILE A 170 2.67 -26.83 -4.31
N GLY A 171 1.59 -27.38 -3.76
CA GLY A 171 1.26 -28.80 -3.84
C GLY A 171 1.80 -29.69 -2.74
N SER A 172 2.55 -29.16 -1.76
CA SER A 172 2.86 -29.91 -0.54
C SER A 172 1.59 -30.13 0.30
N GLU A 173 1.59 -31.13 1.19
CA GLU A 173 0.56 -31.24 2.23
C GLU A 173 0.65 -30.06 3.20
N VAL A 174 -0.47 -29.36 3.38
CA VAL A 174 -0.54 -28.12 4.16
C VAL A 174 -1.42 -28.39 5.38
N SER A 175 -0.85 -28.29 6.58
CA SER A 175 -1.63 -28.33 7.81
C SER A 175 -2.48 -27.06 7.96
N SER A 176 -3.65 -27.19 8.60
CA SER A 176 -4.58 -26.07 8.84
C SER A 176 -3.97 -24.92 9.66
N ASN A 177 -2.86 -25.16 10.35
CA ASN A 177 -2.20 -24.22 11.26
C ASN A 177 -1.03 -23.45 10.62
N ILE A 178 -0.71 -23.66 9.34
CA ILE A 178 0.45 -23.00 8.71
C ILE A 178 0.35 -21.48 8.74
N ARG A 179 -0.83 -20.90 8.48
CA ARG A 179 -1.05 -19.46 8.57
C ARG A 179 -0.73 -18.93 9.97
N THR A 180 -1.24 -19.60 11.00
CA THR A 180 -0.99 -19.25 12.40
C THR A 180 0.50 -19.38 12.75
N GLY A 181 1.19 -20.36 12.17
CA GLY A 181 2.64 -20.52 12.30
C GLY A 181 3.42 -19.32 11.75
N PHE A 182 3.06 -18.80 10.57
CA PHE A 182 3.67 -17.59 10.02
C PHE A 182 3.40 -16.36 10.88
N LEU A 183 2.17 -16.16 11.36
CA LEU A 183 1.83 -15.03 12.24
C LEU A 183 2.63 -15.09 13.55
N ARG A 184 2.79 -16.27 14.15
CA ARG A 184 3.65 -16.44 15.34
C ARG A 184 5.11 -16.14 15.07
N LYS A 185 5.63 -16.48 13.87
CA LYS A 185 7.00 -16.11 13.47
C LYS A 185 7.15 -14.60 13.35
N ILE A 186 6.17 -13.90 12.76
CA ILE A 186 6.13 -12.44 12.70
C ILE A 186 6.29 -11.84 14.10
N ASP A 187 5.44 -12.26 15.04
CA ASP A 187 5.48 -11.77 16.42
C ASP A 187 6.82 -12.10 17.12
N ALA A 188 7.32 -13.33 16.93
CA ALA A 188 8.60 -13.75 17.49
C ALA A 188 9.78 -12.91 16.97
N VAL A 189 9.75 -12.53 15.69
CA VAL A 189 10.79 -11.66 15.12
C VAL A 189 10.68 -10.24 15.70
N PHE A 190 9.48 -9.69 15.87
CA PHE A 190 9.30 -8.39 16.52
C PHE A 190 9.79 -8.37 17.97
N SER A 191 9.68 -9.48 18.70
CA SER A 191 10.22 -9.59 20.06
C SER A 191 11.75 -9.54 20.12
N ASN A 192 12.45 -9.79 19.01
CA ASN A 192 13.91 -9.75 18.95
C ASN A 192 14.49 -8.36 18.65
N LEU A 193 13.64 -7.35 18.40
CA LEU A 193 14.11 -5.97 18.26
C LEU A 193 14.77 -5.51 19.55
N THR A 194 16.02 -5.08 19.43
CA THR A 194 16.82 -4.51 20.51
C THR A 194 16.24 -3.16 20.94
N ASP A 195 16.58 -2.73 22.15
CA ASP A 195 16.09 -1.44 22.64
C ASP A 195 16.76 -0.26 21.92
N GLU A 196 17.97 -0.45 21.39
CA GLU A 196 18.68 0.50 20.53
C GLU A 196 17.92 0.72 19.20
N GLU A 197 17.59 -0.36 18.49
CA GLU A 197 16.79 -0.31 17.25
C GLU A 197 15.41 0.33 17.49
N LYS A 198 14.73 -0.01 18.59
CA LYS A 198 13.43 0.62 18.94
C LYS A 198 13.58 2.12 19.20
N THR A 199 14.65 2.51 19.88
CA THR A 199 14.93 3.91 20.19
C THR A 199 15.15 4.70 18.91
N GLU A 200 15.94 4.17 17.97
CA GLU A 200 16.21 4.83 16.70
C GLU A 200 14.96 4.90 15.79
N MET A 201 14.18 3.83 15.71
CA MET A 201 12.86 3.83 15.06
C MET A 201 11.93 4.91 15.65
N TYR A 202 11.91 5.02 16.99
CA TYR A 202 11.11 6.02 17.69
C TYR A 202 11.60 7.45 17.43
N LEU A 203 12.91 7.68 17.33
CA LEU A 203 13.47 8.97 16.96
C LEU A 203 13.03 9.39 15.55
N CYS A 204 13.02 8.45 14.59
CA CYS A 204 12.49 8.71 13.25
C CYS A 204 10.99 9.06 13.30
N ALA A 205 10.19 8.33 14.09
CA ALA A 205 8.78 8.60 14.28
C ALA A 205 8.50 9.98 14.90
N GLN A 206 9.27 10.37 15.92
CA GLN A 206 9.16 11.71 16.51
C GLN A 206 9.56 12.81 15.53
N ALA A 207 10.61 12.58 14.73
CA ALA A 207 11.11 13.54 13.76
C ALA A 207 10.11 13.77 12.62
N ILE A 208 9.46 12.73 12.09
CA ILE A 208 8.45 12.87 11.03
C ILE A 208 7.20 13.59 11.53
N GLU A 209 6.72 13.30 12.74
CA GLU A 209 5.54 13.98 13.31
C GLU A 209 5.84 15.45 13.64
N TRP A 210 7.06 15.75 14.09
CA TRP A 210 7.53 17.13 14.23
C TRP A 210 7.57 17.85 12.87
N MET A 211 8.12 17.22 11.84
CA MET A 211 8.21 17.78 10.49
C MET A 211 6.81 18.03 9.90
N LYS A 212 5.88 17.11 10.11
CA LYS A 212 4.47 17.26 9.73
C LYS A 212 3.81 18.44 10.44
N SER A 213 4.02 18.57 11.75
CA SER A 213 3.55 19.71 12.53
C SER A 213 4.11 21.03 11.98
N PHE A 214 5.40 21.07 11.69
CA PHE A 214 6.05 22.22 11.06
C PHE A 214 5.44 22.57 9.70
N CYS A 215 5.25 21.59 8.81
CA CYS A 215 4.66 21.81 7.48
C CYS A 215 3.18 22.19 7.49
N SER A 216 2.43 21.76 8.51
CA SER A 216 1.00 22.09 8.66
C SER A 216 0.73 23.55 9.04
N LEU A 217 1.73 24.27 9.56
CA LEU A 217 1.58 25.68 9.90
C LEU A 217 1.39 26.51 8.61
N ALA A 218 0.28 27.22 8.52
CA ALA A 218 -0.10 27.99 7.34
C ALA A 218 0.68 29.31 7.19
N LEU A 219 2.02 29.24 7.03
CA LEU A 219 2.88 30.41 6.88
C LEU A 219 2.50 31.26 5.65
N ASP A 220 1.93 30.67 4.60
CA ASP A 220 1.37 31.44 3.47
C ASP A 220 0.35 32.48 3.93
N LYS A 221 -0.60 32.06 4.78
CA LYS A 221 -1.63 32.95 5.33
C LYS A 221 -1.02 34.00 6.26
N THR A 222 0.05 33.65 6.97
CA THR A 222 0.80 34.59 7.82
C THR A 222 1.52 35.65 6.98
N LEU A 223 2.22 35.23 5.93
CA LEU A 223 2.96 36.12 5.03
C LEU A 223 2.02 37.10 4.30
N LEU A 224 0.82 36.66 3.94
CA LEU A 224 -0.22 37.50 3.32
C LEU A 224 -0.74 38.63 4.24
N ARG A 225 -0.51 38.54 5.56
CA ARG A 225 -0.89 39.60 6.52
C ARG A 225 0.14 40.71 6.65
N PHE A 226 1.29 40.59 5.98
CA PHE A 226 2.26 41.69 5.88
C PHE A 226 1.80 42.69 4.83
N ASN A 227 1.87 43.98 5.15
CA ASN A 227 1.75 45.04 4.18
C ASN A 227 3.09 45.17 3.44
N VAL A 228 3.15 44.69 2.20
CA VAL A 228 4.38 44.61 1.41
C VAL A 228 4.38 45.68 0.32
N ILE A 229 5.16 46.74 0.54
CA ILE A 229 5.50 47.73 -0.52
C ILE A 229 6.78 47.26 -1.26
N SER A 230 7.72 46.67 -0.51
CA SER A 230 8.91 45.93 -0.97
C SER A 230 9.31 44.93 0.13
N ASP A 231 10.10 43.89 -0.17
CA ASP A 231 10.52 42.89 0.84
C ASP A 231 11.22 43.55 2.05
N SER A 232 12.02 44.59 1.83
CA SER A 232 12.70 45.35 2.89
C SER A 232 11.77 46.23 3.73
N ASN A 233 10.63 46.64 3.17
CA ASN A 233 9.65 47.52 3.80
C ASN A 233 8.38 46.77 4.24
N ALA A 234 8.38 45.44 4.17
CA ALA A 234 7.26 44.63 4.62
C ALA A 234 7.05 44.83 6.12
N THR A 235 5.81 45.10 6.53
CA THR A 235 5.48 45.28 7.96
C THR A 235 4.18 44.59 8.33
N CYS A 236 4.09 44.05 9.55
CA CYS A 236 2.88 43.43 10.05
C CYS A 236 2.65 43.78 11.52
N GLN A 237 1.41 44.11 11.87
CA GLN A 237 1.01 44.30 13.26
C GLN A 237 1.15 42.99 14.03
N ALA A 238 1.90 43.01 15.13
CA ALA A 238 2.31 41.80 15.83
C ALA A 238 1.14 40.99 16.40
N LEU A 239 0.08 41.68 16.85
CA LEU A 239 -1.15 41.05 17.33
C LEU A 239 -1.91 40.31 16.22
N THR A 240 -1.78 40.73 14.96
CA THR A 240 -2.50 40.16 13.81
C THR A 240 -2.01 38.77 13.45
N ILE A 241 -0.76 38.41 13.78
CA ILE A 241 -0.19 37.07 13.54
C ILE A 241 0.21 36.35 14.83
N GLN A 242 -0.22 36.86 15.98
CA GLN A 242 0.15 36.32 17.28
C GLN A 242 -0.18 34.82 17.41
N PRO A 243 -1.37 34.32 17.03
CA PRO A 243 -1.69 32.89 17.16
C PRO A 243 -0.73 32.00 16.36
N GLU A 244 -0.39 32.39 15.14
CA GLU A 244 0.54 31.64 14.29
C GLU A 244 1.97 31.65 14.87
N MET A 245 2.40 32.77 15.47
CA MET A 245 3.72 32.87 16.13
C MET A 245 3.78 32.07 17.44
N GLU A 246 2.68 31.97 18.18
CA GLU A 246 2.57 31.08 19.35
C GLU A 246 2.76 29.61 18.93
N VAL A 247 2.09 29.18 17.84
CA VAL A 247 2.24 27.82 17.30
C VAL A 247 3.64 27.58 16.76
N LEU A 248 4.19 28.51 15.96
CA LEU A 248 5.56 28.41 15.45
C LEU A 248 6.58 28.31 16.58
N SER A 249 6.41 29.11 17.65
CA SER A 249 7.25 29.03 18.84
C SER A 249 7.19 27.64 19.49
N SER A 250 6.02 27.02 19.59
CA SER A 250 5.86 25.65 20.13
C SER A 250 6.53 24.58 19.27
N ILE A 251 6.39 24.70 17.94
CA ILE A 251 7.03 23.79 16.99
C ILE A 251 8.55 23.89 17.09
N LEU A 252 9.09 25.11 17.05
CA LEU A 252 10.53 25.35 17.10
C LEU A 252 11.13 25.02 18.47
N TYR A 253 10.39 25.26 19.57
CA TYR A 253 10.80 24.88 20.91
C TYR A 253 10.85 23.35 21.11
N SER A 254 9.99 22.62 20.39
CA SER A 254 9.94 21.15 20.42
C SER A 254 10.78 20.50 19.32
N LYS A 255 11.75 21.23 18.75
CA LYS A 255 12.58 20.77 17.64
C LYS A 255 13.21 19.41 17.95
N LYS A 256 13.10 18.51 16.99
CA LYS A 256 13.77 17.20 17.00
C LYS A 256 15.02 17.25 16.13
N ASN A 257 16.02 16.46 16.48
CA ASN A 257 17.09 16.16 15.53
C ASN A 257 16.49 15.29 14.42
N ILE A 258 16.87 15.53 13.17
CA ILE A 258 16.36 14.79 12.02
C ILE A 258 17.36 13.66 11.72
N PRO A 259 17.01 12.38 11.97
CA PRO A 259 17.91 11.27 11.68
C PRO A 259 18.13 11.12 10.17
N TYR A 260 19.33 10.71 9.75
CA TYR A 260 19.60 10.45 8.34
C TYR A 260 18.72 9.31 7.78
N ASN A 261 18.42 8.29 8.60
CA ASN A 261 17.50 7.19 8.28
C ASN A 261 16.09 7.69 7.89
N LEU A 262 15.62 8.80 8.47
CA LEU A 262 14.37 9.46 8.08
C LEU A 262 14.45 9.98 6.64
N LEU A 263 15.52 10.71 6.32
CA LEU A 263 15.69 11.36 5.03
C LEU A 263 15.93 10.34 3.91
N GLN A 264 16.72 9.30 4.18
CA GLN A 264 16.89 8.16 3.28
C GLN A 264 15.55 7.52 2.92
N ALA A 265 14.69 7.27 3.92
CA ALA A 265 13.38 6.69 3.68
C ALA A 265 12.47 7.63 2.86
N LEU A 266 12.43 8.92 3.19
CA LEU A 266 11.64 9.91 2.44
C LEU A 266 12.13 10.10 1.00
N PHE A 267 13.45 10.12 0.79
CA PHE A 267 14.06 10.21 -0.54
C PHE A 267 13.60 9.06 -1.43
N LEU A 268 13.72 7.82 -0.97
CA LEU A 268 13.35 6.64 -1.75
C LEU A 268 11.85 6.59 -2.04
N MET A 269 11.01 6.96 -1.07
CA MET A 269 9.57 7.04 -1.29
C MET A 269 9.22 8.13 -2.32
N HIS A 270 9.89 9.28 -2.29
CA HIS A 270 9.69 10.35 -3.26
C HIS A 270 10.19 9.98 -4.66
N ALA A 271 11.39 9.40 -4.77
CA ALA A 271 11.97 8.93 -6.03
C ALA A 271 11.12 7.84 -6.71
N GLN A 272 10.31 7.10 -5.94
CA GLN A 272 9.37 6.12 -6.50
C GLN A 272 8.19 6.77 -7.23
N GLU A 273 7.72 7.94 -6.79
CA GLU A 273 6.63 8.64 -7.45
C GLU A 273 7.06 9.22 -8.81
N THR A 274 8.38 9.43 -9.00
CA THR A 274 8.98 10.05 -10.18
C THR A 274 9.67 9.08 -11.14
N ILE A 275 9.58 7.76 -10.93
CA ILE A 275 10.37 6.72 -11.63
C ILE A 275 10.54 6.99 -13.13
N ILE A 276 11.79 7.24 -13.50
CA ILE A 276 12.35 7.15 -14.84
C ILE A 276 13.50 6.13 -14.76
N ASP A 277 13.55 5.22 -15.72
CA ASP A 277 14.45 4.04 -15.82
C ASP A 277 15.92 4.42 -16.15
N ASP A 278 16.44 5.52 -15.57
CA ASP A 278 17.78 6.06 -15.85
C ASP A 278 18.59 6.24 -14.55
N ASP A 279 19.48 5.28 -14.29
CA ASP A 279 20.33 5.24 -13.09
C ASP A 279 21.23 6.50 -12.97
N SER A 280 21.62 7.13 -14.09
CA SER A 280 22.47 8.34 -14.08
C SER A 280 21.73 9.59 -13.58
N ARG A 281 20.41 9.59 -13.70
CA ARG A 281 19.55 10.68 -13.24
C ARG A 281 19.27 10.58 -11.74
N MET A 282 19.15 9.37 -11.20
CA MET A 282 18.94 9.14 -9.76
C MET A 282 20.11 9.68 -8.91
N VAL A 283 21.35 9.56 -9.39
CA VAL A 283 22.53 10.11 -8.69
C VAL A 283 22.43 11.62 -8.54
N LYS A 284 22.09 12.32 -9.63
CA LYS A 284 21.92 13.78 -9.60
C LYS A 284 20.76 14.21 -8.71
N GLU A 285 19.64 13.50 -8.76
CA GLU A 285 18.49 13.75 -7.90
C GLU A 285 18.82 13.54 -6.41
N ALA A 286 19.67 12.56 -6.08
CA ALA A 286 20.14 12.35 -4.72
C ALA A 286 21.06 13.49 -4.23
N ASP A 287 22.02 13.93 -5.06
CA ASP A 287 22.92 15.04 -4.72
C ASP A 287 22.15 16.37 -4.54
N GLU A 288 21.20 16.63 -5.44
CA GLU A 288 20.29 17.78 -5.35
C GLU A 288 19.43 17.70 -4.08
N PHE A 289 18.87 16.52 -3.78
CA PHE A 289 18.08 16.28 -2.57
C PHE A 289 18.89 16.54 -1.30
N VAL A 290 20.13 16.03 -1.20
CA VAL A 290 21.00 16.25 -0.03
C VAL A 290 21.29 17.73 0.15
N LYS A 291 21.61 18.43 -0.94
CA LYS A 291 21.87 19.87 -0.91
C LYS A 291 20.66 20.64 -0.42
N GLU A 292 19.47 20.37 -0.97
CA GLU A 292 18.22 21.01 -0.55
C GLU A 292 17.86 20.69 0.91
N ALA A 293 18.06 19.45 1.35
CA ALA A 293 17.82 19.04 2.73
C ALA A 293 18.75 19.77 3.71
N ILE A 294 20.04 19.89 3.40
CA ILE A 294 21.02 20.63 4.21
C ILE A 294 20.67 22.12 4.23
N GLU A 295 20.35 22.72 3.09
CA GLU A 295 19.92 24.13 3.00
C GLU A 295 18.65 24.38 3.84
N ALA A 296 17.66 23.48 3.74
CA ALA A 296 16.41 23.53 4.49
C ALA A 296 16.63 23.44 6.01
N LEU A 297 17.40 22.44 6.47
CA LEU A 297 17.72 22.28 7.88
C LEU A 297 18.60 23.43 8.40
N GLY A 298 19.50 23.93 7.55
CA GLY A 298 20.33 25.11 7.79
C GLY A 298 19.49 26.36 8.01
N ALA A 299 18.47 26.60 7.19
CA ALA A 299 17.55 27.72 7.34
C ALA A 299 16.78 27.68 8.68
N ILE A 300 16.31 26.50 9.12
CA ILE A 300 15.68 26.35 10.44
C ILE A 300 16.66 26.66 11.57
N ARG A 301 17.91 26.18 11.47
CA ARG A 301 18.97 26.48 12.46
C ARG A 301 19.30 27.96 12.51
N LEU A 302 19.44 28.60 11.34
CA LEU A 302 19.73 30.03 11.22
C LEU A 302 18.62 30.86 11.87
N PHE A 303 17.36 30.55 11.56
CA PHE A 303 16.20 31.23 12.13
C PHE A 303 16.19 31.14 13.67
N LEU A 304 16.39 29.94 14.22
CA LEU A 304 16.46 29.71 15.67
C LEU A 304 17.57 30.51 16.36
N LYS A 305 18.73 30.65 15.70
CA LYS A 305 19.87 31.40 16.23
C LYS A 305 19.66 32.91 16.17
N GLN A 306 19.01 33.40 15.12
CA GLN A 306 18.90 34.82 14.83
C GLN A 306 17.66 35.48 15.42
N VAL A 307 16.53 34.78 15.43
CA VAL A 307 15.22 35.32 15.81
C VAL A 307 14.84 34.81 17.21
N PRO A 308 14.84 35.65 18.26
CA PRO A 308 14.43 35.25 19.61
C PRO A 308 12.91 35.18 19.71
N LEU A 309 12.29 34.28 18.94
CA LEU A 309 10.84 34.19 18.77
C LEU A 309 10.10 33.96 20.10
N LEU A 310 10.68 33.18 21.02
CA LEU A 310 10.10 32.94 22.35
C LEU A 310 9.90 34.25 23.13
N ASP A 311 10.95 35.07 23.21
CA ASP A 311 10.91 36.34 23.94
C ASP A 311 9.98 37.35 23.23
N ILE A 312 9.99 37.37 21.90
CA ILE A 312 9.09 38.21 21.11
C ILE A 312 7.62 37.83 21.38
N THR A 313 7.29 36.54 21.38
CA THR A 313 5.93 36.04 21.64
C THR A 313 5.47 36.38 23.07
N ARG A 314 6.30 36.16 24.08
CA ARG A 314 6.01 36.56 25.48
C ARG A 314 5.73 38.06 25.61
N TYR A 315 6.53 38.88 24.93
CA TYR A 315 6.38 40.33 24.95
C TYR A 315 5.04 40.76 24.33
N ILE A 316 4.71 40.26 23.14
CA ILE A 316 3.46 40.60 22.43
C ILE A 316 2.24 40.15 23.22
N LYS A 317 2.26 38.92 23.76
CA LYS A 317 1.20 38.37 24.60
C LYS A 317 1.06 39.10 25.94
N LYS A 318 2.08 39.88 26.33
CA LYS A 318 2.22 40.50 27.66
C LYS A 318 2.18 39.47 28.78
N ASP A 319 2.71 38.28 28.52
CA ASP A 319 2.79 37.18 29.48
C ASP A 319 4.21 36.64 29.55
N ILE A 320 4.92 37.03 30.61
CA ILE A 320 6.29 36.61 30.87
C ILE A 320 6.39 35.11 31.22
N ASN A 321 5.30 34.52 31.72
CA ASN A 321 5.26 33.13 32.18
C ASN A 321 4.82 32.17 31.07
N TRP A 322 4.39 32.70 29.93
CA TRP A 322 3.98 31.88 28.81
C TRP A 322 5.14 30.99 28.34
N MET A 323 4.84 29.71 28.21
CA MET A 323 5.73 28.70 27.67
C MET A 323 5.07 28.07 26.45
N PRO A 324 5.84 27.79 25.39
CA PRO A 324 5.35 26.99 24.29
C PRO A 324 4.97 25.60 24.80
N TYR A 325 3.91 25.02 24.24
CA TYR A 325 3.55 23.64 24.55
C TYR A 325 4.54 22.69 23.88
N LYS A 326 4.81 21.55 24.53
CA LYS A 326 5.66 20.51 23.96
C LYS A 326 4.84 19.68 22.98
N LEU A 327 5.32 19.56 21.75
CA LEU A 327 4.77 18.60 20.80
C LEU A 327 5.13 17.18 21.26
N THR A 328 4.11 16.32 21.29
CA THR A 328 4.21 14.88 21.49
C THR A 328 3.71 14.20 20.22
N GLY A 329 4.15 12.98 19.95
CA GLY A 329 3.91 12.33 18.67
C GLY A 329 4.92 11.23 18.37
N GLY A 330 4.48 10.27 17.57
CA GLY A 330 5.26 9.12 17.15
C GLY A 330 5.14 7.90 18.07
N GLU A 331 4.29 7.92 19.10
CA GLU A 331 4.08 6.81 20.04
C GLU A 331 3.51 5.56 19.35
N ASP A 332 2.67 5.74 18.33
CA ASP A 332 1.99 4.68 17.58
C ASP A 332 2.85 4.02 16.50
N TRP A 333 4.13 4.40 16.37
CA TRP A 333 5.02 3.93 15.29
C TRP A 333 5.07 2.40 15.20
N PHE A 334 5.11 1.73 16.35
CA PHE A 334 5.23 0.28 16.41
C PHE A 334 3.94 -0.42 15.98
N ILE A 335 2.78 0.23 16.21
CA ILE A 335 1.48 -0.26 15.75
C ILE A 335 1.44 -0.22 14.23
N TYR A 336 1.79 0.92 13.62
CA TYR A 336 1.86 1.07 12.17
C TYR A 336 2.87 0.11 11.53
N PHE A 337 4.04 -0.06 12.16
CA PHE A 337 5.07 -1.00 11.70
C PHE A 337 4.55 -2.44 11.69
N LYS A 338 3.94 -2.91 12.79
CA LYS A 338 3.36 -4.26 12.87
C LYS A 338 2.25 -4.45 11.85
N GLN A 339 1.33 -3.50 11.76
CA GLN A 339 0.20 -3.56 10.83
C GLN A 339 0.68 -3.68 9.38
N ALA A 340 1.70 -2.92 8.99
CA ALA A 340 2.27 -2.97 7.65
C ALA A 340 2.78 -4.37 7.27
N TRP A 341 3.50 -5.02 8.18
CA TRP A 341 3.98 -6.39 7.98
C TRP A 341 2.83 -7.41 7.91
N TYR A 342 1.80 -7.25 8.73
CA TYR A 342 0.61 -8.09 8.68
C TYR A 342 -0.15 -7.94 7.36
N GLU A 343 -0.35 -6.71 6.89
CA GLU A 343 -0.99 -6.42 5.61
C GLU A 343 -0.19 -7.04 4.45
N ARG A 344 1.13 -6.82 4.43
CA ARG A 344 2.02 -7.42 3.44
C ARG A 344 1.96 -8.95 3.46
N PHE A 345 2.02 -9.57 4.64
CA PHE A 345 1.89 -11.02 4.78
C PHE A 345 0.53 -11.50 4.24
N ASN A 346 -0.57 -10.84 4.60
CA ASN A 346 -1.91 -11.22 4.16
C ASN A 346 -2.07 -11.12 2.64
N GLN A 347 -1.48 -10.13 1.99
CA GLN A 347 -1.44 -10.01 0.52
C GLN A 347 -0.66 -11.15 -0.14
N LYS A 348 0.50 -11.53 0.41
CA LYS A 348 1.27 -12.67 -0.10
C LYS A 348 0.57 -14.01 0.18
N TRP A 349 -0.05 -14.13 1.35
CA TRP A 349 -0.79 -15.31 1.78
C TRP A 349 -2.02 -15.54 0.90
N SER A 350 -2.78 -14.49 0.55
CA SER A 350 -3.93 -14.62 -0.33
C SER A 350 -3.50 -15.12 -1.72
N THR A 351 -2.39 -14.61 -2.25
CA THR A 351 -1.84 -15.07 -3.53
C THR A 351 -1.38 -16.53 -3.45
N TRP A 352 -0.59 -16.89 -2.44
CA TRP A 352 -0.15 -18.28 -2.27
C TRP A 352 -1.32 -19.24 -2.05
N SER A 353 -2.31 -18.85 -1.22
CA SER A 353 -3.49 -19.67 -0.95
C SER A 353 -4.34 -19.87 -2.19
N TYR A 354 -4.43 -18.86 -3.06
CA TYR A 354 -5.09 -18.98 -4.36
C TYR A 354 -4.38 -20.03 -5.23
N GLU A 355 -3.06 -19.94 -5.37
CA GLU A 355 -2.28 -20.91 -6.18
C GLU A 355 -2.34 -22.33 -5.59
N GLN A 356 -2.30 -22.48 -4.27
CA GLN A 356 -2.44 -23.78 -3.60
C GLN A 356 -3.82 -24.40 -3.84
N LYS A 357 -4.90 -23.62 -3.70
CA LYS A 357 -6.27 -24.09 -4.03
C LYS A 357 -6.37 -24.47 -5.51
N LYS A 358 -5.82 -23.65 -6.41
CA LYS A 358 -5.79 -23.90 -7.86
C LYS A 358 -5.10 -25.22 -8.18
N PHE A 359 -3.95 -25.46 -7.56
CA PHE A 359 -3.20 -26.71 -7.69
C PHE A 359 -4.00 -27.91 -7.20
N ASN A 360 -4.62 -27.83 -6.02
CA ASN A 360 -5.41 -28.93 -5.45
C ASN A 360 -6.60 -29.30 -6.35
N ILE A 361 -7.30 -28.30 -6.90
CA ILE A 361 -8.41 -28.53 -7.85
C ILE A 361 -7.87 -29.18 -9.14
N LYS A 362 -6.74 -28.69 -9.67
CA LYS A 362 -6.10 -29.27 -10.86
C LYS A 362 -5.74 -30.74 -10.66
N ILE A 363 -5.18 -31.11 -9.50
CA ILE A 363 -4.86 -32.51 -9.19
C ILE A 363 -6.11 -33.38 -9.12
N GLN A 364 -7.19 -32.91 -8.49
CA GLN A 364 -8.46 -33.65 -8.47
C GLN A 364 -9.03 -33.85 -9.88
N MET A 365 -8.95 -32.82 -10.73
CA MET A 365 -9.34 -32.88 -12.14
C MET A 365 -8.51 -33.93 -12.92
N ILE A 366 -7.19 -33.91 -12.76
CA ILE A 366 -6.29 -34.88 -13.40
C ILE A 366 -6.61 -36.31 -12.94
N ASN A 367 -6.80 -36.52 -11.64
CA ASN A 367 -7.12 -37.83 -11.07
C ASN A 367 -8.47 -38.38 -11.56
N LEU A 368 -9.48 -37.51 -11.71
CA LEU A 368 -10.79 -37.88 -12.26
C LEU A 368 -10.66 -38.36 -13.71
N LEU A 369 -9.92 -37.62 -14.54
CA LEU A 369 -9.75 -37.94 -15.95
C LEU A 369 -8.72 -39.06 -16.20
N LYS A 370 -7.95 -39.46 -15.18
CA LYS A 370 -6.87 -40.46 -15.25
C LYS A 370 -5.80 -40.12 -16.31
N VAL A 371 -5.49 -38.82 -16.45
CA VAL A 371 -4.46 -38.30 -17.36
C VAL A 371 -3.18 -37.94 -16.59
N GLY A 372 -2.07 -37.70 -17.29
CA GLY A 372 -0.83 -37.21 -16.66
C GLY A 372 -0.84 -35.71 -16.36
N ASP A 373 -1.47 -34.92 -17.23
CA ASP A 373 -1.72 -33.49 -17.06
C ASP A 373 -2.94 -33.07 -17.91
N LEU A 374 -3.48 -31.88 -17.66
CA LEU A 374 -4.49 -31.28 -18.52
C LEU A 374 -3.86 -30.84 -19.85
N GLU A 375 -4.56 -31.05 -20.95
CA GLU A 375 -4.10 -30.64 -22.27
C GLU A 375 -3.92 -29.12 -22.33
N SER A 376 -2.73 -28.67 -22.73
CA SER A 376 -2.47 -27.24 -22.94
C SER A 376 -3.23 -26.69 -24.15
N MET A 377 -3.49 -25.38 -24.16
CA MET A 377 -3.95 -24.70 -25.37
C MET A 377 -2.90 -24.73 -26.47
N LYS A 378 -3.31 -25.06 -27.71
CA LYS A 378 -2.44 -25.12 -28.90
C LYS A 378 -1.89 -23.75 -29.27
N PHE A 379 -2.71 -22.71 -29.15
CA PHE A 379 -2.37 -21.33 -29.51
C PHE A 379 -2.75 -20.36 -28.39
N CYS A 380 -1.81 -19.52 -28.00
CA CYS A 380 -2.02 -18.48 -26.98
C CYS A 380 -1.43 -17.14 -27.50
N PRO A 381 -2.10 -16.48 -28.46
CA PRO A 381 -1.54 -15.30 -29.16
C PRO A 381 -1.25 -14.10 -28.24
N TRP A 382 -1.88 -14.05 -27.06
CA TRP A 382 -1.64 -13.05 -26.03
C TRP A 382 -0.37 -13.30 -25.19
N ARG A 383 0.28 -14.48 -25.30
CA ARG A 383 1.57 -14.72 -24.67
C ARG A 383 2.66 -13.93 -25.43
N ASN A 384 3.64 -13.41 -24.69
CA ASN A 384 4.76 -12.60 -25.20
C ASN A 384 4.36 -11.24 -25.79
N LEU A 385 3.29 -10.64 -25.28
CA LEU A 385 3.00 -9.23 -25.49
C LEU A 385 3.80 -8.37 -24.50
N TRP A 386 3.99 -7.09 -24.83
CA TRP A 386 4.57 -6.09 -23.92
C TRP A 386 3.65 -5.79 -22.73
N VAL A 387 2.37 -6.17 -22.81
CA VAL A 387 1.40 -6.16 -21.70
C VAL A 387 1.16 -7.60 -21.25
N GLU A 388 1.23 -7.85 -19.94
CA GLU A 388 0.88 -9.16 -19.38
C GLU A 388 -0.65 -9.36 -19.44
N CYS A 389 -1.09 -10.25 -20.32
CA CYS A 389 -2.50 -10.65 -20.42
C CYS A 389 -2.70 -12.04 -19.80
N LYS A 390 -3.71 -12.17 -18.95
CA LYS A 390 -4.08 -13.43 -18.30
C LYS A 390 -5.42 -13.92 -18.85
N PHE A 391 -5.51 -15.21 -19.12
CA PHE A 391 -6.76 -15.85 -19.48
C PHE A 391 -7.50 -16.26 -18.21
N LYS A 392 -8.52 -15.48 -17.82
CA LYS A 392 -9.14 -15.62 -16.49
C LYS A 392 -9.75 -16.99 -16.21
N LYS A 393 -10.32 -17.65 -17.23
CA LYS A 393 -11.00 -18.94 -17.13
C LYS A 393 -10.17 -20.13 -17.63
N GLU A 394 -8.85 -20.05 -17.49
CA GLU A 394 -7.95 -21.06 -18.04
C GLU A 394 -8.19 -22.44 -17.43
N LEU A 395 -8.34 -22.57 -16.10
CA LEU A 395 -8.42 -23.90 -15.48
C LEU A 395 -9.70 -24.67 -15.87
N PRO A 396 -10.92 -24.10 -15.76
CA PRO A 396 -12.15 -24.74 -16.25
C PRO A 396 -12.09 -25.07 -17.74
N PHE A 397 -11.50 -24.19 -18.55
CA PHE A 397 -11.38 -24.39 -19.99
C PHE A 397 -10.50 -25.61 -20.31
N LEU A 398 -9.29 -25.67 -19.74
CA LEU A 398 -8.37 -26.78 -19.96
C LEU A 398 -8.94 -28.11 -19.45
N PHE A 399 -9.67 -28.09 -18.33
CA PHE A 399 -10.36 -29.28 -17.81
C PHE A 399 -11.41 -29.80 -18.79
N LEU A 400 -12.32 -28.95 -19.26
CA LEU A 400 -13.35 -29.36 -20.21
C LEU A 400 -12.76 -29.82 -21.54
N LYS A 401 -11.75 -29.12 -22.06
CA LYS A 401 -11.02 -29.56 -23.25
C LYS A 401 -10.50 -30.99 -23.06
N THR A 402 -9.74 -31.23 -21.99
CA THR A 402 -9.18 -32.56 -21.69
C THR A 402 -10.29 -33.60 -21.49
N PHE A 403 -11.39 -33.22 -20.83
CA PHE A 403 -12.55 -34.09 -20.62
C PHE A 403 -13.14 -34.57 -21.96
N PHE A 404 -13.38 -33.68 -22.93
CA PHE A 404 -13.95 -34.09 -24.23
C PHE A 404 -12.94 -34.79 -25.15
N TYR A 405 -11.63 -34.56 -24.96
CA TYR A 405 -10.61 -35.21 -25.78
C TYR A 405 -10.25 -36.62 -25.32
N ALA A 406 -10.17 -36.83 -24.00
CA ALA A 406 -9.64 -38.07 -23.43
C ALA A 406 -10.69 -38.89 -22.64
N PHE A 407 -11.75 -38.27 -22.13
CA PHE A 407 -12.64 -38.94 -21.15
C PHE A 407 -14.06 -39.20 -21.69
N TYR A 408 -14.68 -38.22 -22.35
CA TYR A 408 -16.08 -38.29 -22.79
C TYR A 408 -16.32 -39.45 -23.74
N ASP A 409 -15.55 -39.54 -24.83
CA ASP A 409 -15.68 -40.59 -25.85
C ASP A 409 -15.43 -41.99 -25.25
N GLU A 410 -14.46 -42.12 -24.34
CA GLU A 410 -14.05 -43.40 -23.75
C GLU A 410 -15.02 -43.90 -22.67
N LYS A 411 -15.53 -43.01 -21.81
CA LYS A 411 -16.26 -43.39 -20.59
C LYS A 411 -17.74 -43.09 -20.60
N LEU A 412 -18.20 -42.11 -21.39
CA LEU A 412 -19.56 -41.58 -21.29
C LEU A 412 -20.39 -41.73 -22.57
N SER A 413 -19.81 -41.49 -23.74
CA SER A 413 -20.54 -41.37 -25.01
C SER A 413 -21.43 -42.58 -25.30
N ASN A 414 -20.88 -43.80 -25.25
CA ASN A 414 -21.64 -45.03 -25.52
C ASN A 414 -22.82 -45.22 -24.57
N THR A 415 -22.59 -45.06 -23.26
CA THR A 415 -23.64 -45.22 -22.24
C THR A 415 -24.77 -44.22 -22.45
N LEU A 416 -24.45 -42.96 -22.71
CA LEU A 416 -25.44 -41.92 -22.96
C LEU A 416 -26.20 -42.15 -24.28
N LYS A 417 -25.49 -42.58 -25.33
CA LYS A 417 -26.09 -42.91 -26.62
C LYS A 417 -27.07 -44.08 -26.54
N THR A 418 -26.77 -45.12 -25.76
CA THR A 418 -27.70 -46.23 -25.53
C THR A 418 -28.99 -45.75 -24.87
N ILE A 419 -28.92 -44.83 -23.89
CA ILE A 419 -30.13 -44.23 -23.29
C ILE A 419 -30.92 -43.44 -24.35
N LEU A 420 -30.24 -42.67 -25.21
CA LEU A 420 -30.90 -41.86 -26.24
C LEU A 420 -31.65 -42.73 -27.26
N VAL A 421 -31.02 -43.82 -27.71
CA VAL A 421 -31.52 -44.65 -28.82
C VAL A 421 -32.52 -45.69 -28.35
N GLU A 422 -32.24 -46.36 -27.23
CA GLU A 422 -33.08 -47.46 -26.73
C GLU A 422 -34.06 -47.01 -25.65
N GLY A 423 -33.89 -45.82 -25.05
CA GLY A 423 -34.66 -45.39 -23.90
C GLY A 423 -36.09 -44.94 -24.25
N ASN A 424 -37.09 -45.58 -23.65
CA ASN A 424 -38.49 -45.17 -23.75
C ASN A 424 -38.84 -44.23 -22.61
N PHE A 425 -38.56 -42.94 -22.78
CA PHE A 425 -38.80 -41.91 -21.78
C PHE A 425 -40.28 -41.79 -21.41
N TYR A 426 -40.56 -41.76 -20.10
CA TYR A 426 -41.93 -41.60 -19.60
C TYR A 426 -42.51 -40.21 -19.89
N LYS A 427 -41.67 -39.17 -19.88
CA LYS A 427 -42.03 -37.79 -20.22
C LYS A 427 -41.31 -37.35 -21.49
N HIS A 428 -42.04 -36.73 -22.41
CA HIS A 428 -41.47 -36.25 -23.67
C HIS A 428 -40.53 -35.07 -23.46
N GLU A 429 -40.79 -34.23 -22.45
CA GLU A 429 -39.92 -33.12 -22.05
C GLU A 429 -38.52 -33.62 -21.67
N ASN A 430 -38.43 -34.73 -20.93
CA ASN A 430 -37.15 -35.31 -20.52
C ASN A 430 -36.37 -35.83 -21.74
N LEU A 431 -37.05 -36.42 -22.73
CA LEU A 431 -36.39 -36.86 -23.97
C LEU A 431 -35.86 -35.65 -24.77
N ASN A 432 -36.64 -34.59 -24.89
CA ASN A 432 -36.24 -33.39 -25.64
C ASN A 432 -35.05 -32.69 -24.97
N GLU A 433 -35.09 -32.54 -23.63
CA GLU A 433 -33.99 -31.98 -22.86
C GLU A 433 -32.74 -32.87 -22.96
N TYR A 434 -32.89 -34.20 -22.82
CA TYR A 434 -31.80 -35.16 -22.96
C TYR A 434 -31.15 -35.10 -24.34
N THR A 435 -31.96 -35.10 -25.40
CA THR A 435 -31.49 -35.05 -26.79
C THR A 435 -30.73 -33.76 -27.06
N THR A 436 -31.25 -32.63 -26.58
CA THR A 436 -30.61 -31.31 -26.73
C THR A 436 -29.25 -31.29 -26.02
N SER A 437 -29.22 -31.69 -24.76
CA SER A 437 -27.99 -31.72 -23.95
C SER A 437 -26.97 -32.72 -24.49
N TYR A 438 -27.41 -33.90 -24.94
CA TYR A 438 -26.55 -34.90 -25.58
C TYR A 438 -25.88 -34.35 -26.83
N ASN A 439 -26.64 -33.74 -27.75
CA ASN A 439 -26.10 -33.16 -28.98
C ASN A 439 -25.07 -32.06 -28.70
N VAL A 440 -25.30 -31.25 -27.66
CA VAL A 440 -24.37 -30.21 -27.21
C VAL A 440 -23.03 -30.80 -26.74
N LEU A 441 -23.04 -31.95 -26.05
CA LEU A 441 -21.83 -32.62 -25.59
C LEU A 441 -21.11 -33.34 -26.73
N GLU A 442 -21.84 -34.04 -27.60
CA GLU A 442 -21.30 -34.80 -28.72
C GLU A 442 -20.50 -33.91 -29.69
N HIS A 443 -20.96 -32.69 -29.94
CA HIS A 443 -20.26 -31.73 -30.81
C HIS A 443 -19.17 -30.92 -30.11
N ARG A 444 -19.00 -31.06 -28.79
CA ARG A 444 -18.22 -30.12 -28.00
C ARG A 444 -16.72 -30.14 -28.32
N LYS A 445 -16.19 -31.32 -28.62
CA LYS A 445 -14.79 -31.49 -29.06
C LYS A 445 -14.45 -30.62 -30.26
N GLY A 446 -15.31 -30.61 -31.28
CA GLY A 446 -15.15 -29.79 -32.48
C GLY A 446 -15.29 -28.29 -32.22
N GLU A 447 -16.14 -27.88 -31.28
CA GLU A 447 -16.27 -26.47 -30.89
C GLU A 447 -15.00 -25.96 -30.18
N PHE A 448 -14.36 -26.78 -29.33
CA PHE A 448 -13.05 -26.46 -28.75
C PHE A 448 -11.96 -26.33 -29.82
N GLU A 449 -11.97 -27.19 -30.85
CA GLU A 449 -11.04 -27.08 -31.99
C GLU A 449 -11.25 -25.81 -32.81
N LYS A 450 -12.50 -25.45 -33.09
CA LYS A 450 -12.84 -24.20 -33.79
C LYS A 450 -12.34 -22.98 -33.02
N PHE A 451 -12.55 -22.96 -31.70
CA PHE A 451 -12.03 -21.90 -30.83
C PHE A 451 -10.51 -21.77 -30.94
N GLU A 452 -9.76 -22.88 -30.82
CA GLU A 452 -8.29 -22.85 -30.94
C GLU A 452 -7.81 -22.44 -32.34
N ASN A 453 -8.51 -22.88 -33.40
CA ASN A 453 -8.18 -22.50 -34.78
C ASN A 453 -8.35 -21.00 -35.03
N ARG A 454 -9.32 -20.34 -34.40
CA ARG A 454 -9.46 -18.88 -34.44
C ARG A 454 -8.30 -18.14 -33.76
N LEU A 455 -7.72 -18.75 -32.72
CA LEU A 455 -6.54 -18.25 -32.02
C LEU A 455 -5.21 -18.53 -32.76
N SER A 456 -5.23 -19.40 -33.77
CA SER A 456 -4.05 -19.75 -34.56
C SER A 456 -3.46 -18.53 -35.31
N PRO A 457 -2.20 -18.58 -35.75
CA PRO A 457 -1.59 -17.50 -36.53
C PRO A 457 -2.35 -17.12 -37.81
N THR A 458 -3.12 -18.07 -38.37
CA THR A 458 -3.97 -17.89 -39.55
C THR A 458 -5.43 -17.57 -39.21
N GLY A 459 -5.82 -17.66 -37.94
CA GLY A 459 -7.16 -17.38 -37.46
C GLY A 459 -7.45 -15.88 -37.35
N ASP A 460 -8.73 -15.52 -37.35
CA ASP A 460 -9.20 -14.13 -37.26
C ASP A 460 -8.69 -13.42 -36.00
N VAL A 461 -8.73 -14.08 -34.85
CA VAL A 461 -8.25 -13.51 -33.57
C VAL A 461 -6.72 -13.50 -33.51
N GLY A 462 -6.07 -14.60 -33.91
CA GLY A 462 -4.60 -14.68 -33.88
C GLY A 462 -3.92 -13.68 -34.84
N THR A 463 -4.48 -13.46 -36.02
CA THR A 463 -4.00 -12.43 -36.96
C THR A 463 -4.17 -11.01 -36.40
N ALA A 464 -5.24 -10.73 -35.66
CA ALA A 464 -5.43 -9.45 -34.99
C ALA A 464 -4.36 -9.18 -33.93
N PHE A 465 -4.03 -10.17 -33.10
CA PHE A 465 -2.91 -10.07 -32.15
C PHE A 465 -1.56 -9.91 -32.84
N ALA A 466 -1.33 -10.61 -33.96
CA ALA A 466 -0.09 -10.50 -34.73
C ALA A 466 0.12 -9.09 -35.33
N LYS A 467 -0.95 -8.43 -35.80
CA LYS A 467 -0.90 -7.05 -36.30
C LYS A 467 -0.46 -6.08 -35.21
N ILE A 468 -1.07 -6.14 -34.03
CA ILE A 468 -0.70 -5.28 -32.89
C ILE A 468 0.75 -5.52 -32.46
N ARG A 469 1.21 -6.77 -32.52
CA ARG A 469 2.61 -7.13 -32.21
C ARG A 469 3.60 -6.53 -33.22
N ALA A 470 3.25 -6.50 -34.51
CA ALA A 470 4.10 -5.97 -35.57
C ALA A 470 4.27 -4.44 -35.48
N GLU A 471 3.29 -3.74 -34.93
CA GLU A 471 3.31 -2.28 -34.80
C GLU A 471 4.34 -1.74 -33.78
N LYS A 472 4.96 -2.60 -32.94
CA LYS A 472 6.07 -2.32 -31.98
C LYS A 472 5.95 -1.05 -31.11
N THR A 473 4.80 -0.39 -31.07
CA THR A 473 4.60 0.88 -30.38
C THR A 473 3.66 0.68 -29.19
N ALA A 474 4.17 0.94 -27.98
CA ALA A 474 3.39 0.85 -26.74
C ALA A 474 2.50 2.10 -26.58
N THR A 475 1.34 2.10 -27.23
CA THR A 475 0.36 3.21 -27.14
C THR A 475 -0.86 2.80 -26.32
N LEU A 476 -1.56 3.79 -25.72
CA LEU A 476 -2.83 3.57 -25.03
C LEU A 476 -3.89 2.94 -25.96
N LYS A 477 -3.85 3.29 -27.26
CA LYS A 477 -4.71 2.71 -28.29
C LYS A 477 -4.46 1.20 -28.46
N ASN A 478 -3.20 0.79 -28.53
CA ASN A 478 -2.82 -0.63 -28.68
C ASN A 478 -3.16 -1.43 -27.43
N LYS A 479 -3.00 -0.84 -26.24
CA LYS A 479 -3.46 -1.45 -24.98
C LYS A 479 -4.98 -1.71 -24.99
N ASN A 480 -5.79 -0.72 -25.34
CA ASN A 480 -7.25 -0.87 -25.40
C ASN A 480 -7.69 -1.91 -26.44
N GLN A 481 -6.98 -2.01 -27.57
CA GLN A 481 -7.24 -3.04 -28.58
C GLN A 481 -6.91 -4.45 -28.07
N ILE A 482 -5.78 -4.62 -27.37
CA ILE A 482 -5.42 -5.89 -26.73
C ILE A 482 -6.48 -6.29 -25.70
N GLU A 483 -6.91 -5.36 -24.85
CA GLU A 483 -7.95 -5.60 -23.85
C GLU A 483 -9.29 -5.99 -24.51
N GLY A 484 -9.66 -5.31 -25.61
CA GLY A 484 -10.85 -5.66 -26.40
C GLY A 484 -10.79 -7.07 -26.98
N LEU A 485 -9.66 -7.44 -27.59
CA LEU A 485 -9.45 -8.80 -28.12
C LEU A 485 -9.50 -9.85 -27.01
N MET A 486 -8.86 -9.58 -25.86
CA MET A 486 -8.91 -10.47 -24.71
C MET A 486 -10.34 -10.64 -24.18
N HIS A 487 -11.12 -9.57 -24.13
CA HIS A 487 -12.54 -9.66 -23.73
C HIS A 487 -13.34 -10.57 -24.67
N THR A 488 -13.11 -10.49 -26.00
CA THR A 488 -13.75 -11.38 -26.97
C THR A 488 -13.38 -12.85 -26.71
N VAL A 489 -12.08 -13.14 -26.54
CA VAL A 489 -11.59 -14.50 -26.23
C VAL A 489 -12.21 -15.04 -24.94
N GLU A 490 -12.24 -14.21 -23.89
CA GLU A 490 -12.82 -14.58 -22.60
C GLU A 490 -14.34 -14.81 -22.67
N ALA A 491 -15.07 -13.99 -23.44
CA ALA A 491 -16.52 -14.12 -23.59
C ALA A 491 -16.90 -15.42 -24.31
N GLU A 492 -16.19 -15.76 -25.37
CA GLU A 492 -16.41 -16.99 -26.13
C GLU A 492 -16.04 -18.23 -25.32
N ALA A 493 -14.88 -18.22 -24.65
CA ALA A 493 -14.50 -19.30 -23.74
C ALA A 493 -15.53 -19.49 -22.62
N LYS A 494 -16.05 -18.40 -22.06
CA LYS A 494 -17.11 -18.44 -21.03
C LYS A 494 -18.39 -19.06 -21.58
N GLN A 495 -18.79 -18.74 -22.81
CA GLN A 495 -19.96 -19.34 -23.44
C GLN A 495 -19.78 -20.87 -23.64
N LEU A 496 -18.60 -21.30 -24.10
CA LEU A 496 -18.28 -22.73 -24.26
C LEU A 496 -18.32 -23.46 -22.92
N ILE A 497 -17.72 -22.88 -21.87
CA ILE A 497 -17.72 -23.46 -20.51
C ILE A 497 -19.15 -23.57 -19.98
N ASN A 498 -19.92 -22.48 -19.99
CA ASN A 498 -21.26 -22.44 -19.42
C ASN A 498 -22.20 -23.42 -20.13
N SER A 499 -22.23 -23.41 -21.46
CA SER A 499 -23.09 -24.32 -22.22
C SER A 499 -22.69 -25.80 -22.05
N SER A 500 -21.42 -26.10 -21.80
CA SER A 500 -20.98 -27.47 -21.47
C SER A 500 -21.45 -27.88 -20.06
N ILE A 501 -21.31 -26.98 -19.08
CA ILE A 501 -21.77 -27.21 -17.70
C ILE A 501 -23.29 -27.43 -17.66
N ASP A 502 -24.06 -26.62 -18.36
CA ASP A 502 -25.52 -26.71 -18.36
C ASP A 502 -26.01 -28.02 -19.01
N ALA A 503 -25.37 -28.44 -20.11
CA ALA A 503 -25.66 -29.74 -20.73
C ALA A 503 -25.30 -30.92 -19.80
N LEU A 504 -24.15 -30.87 -19.12
CA LEU A 504 -23.75 -31.89 -18.13
C LEU A 504 -24.74 -31.97 -16.96
N LYS A 505 -25.18 -30.83 -16.42
CA LYS A 505 -26.19 -30.77 -15.34
C LYS A 505 -27.53 -31.35 -15.76
N SER A 506 -27.99 -31.01 -16.95
CA SER A 506 -29.24 -31.54 -17.52
C SER A 506 -29.18 -33.06 -17.64
N ILE A 507 -28.08 -33.61 -18.18
CA ILE A 507 -27.87 -35.06 -18.23
C ILE A 507 -27.84 -35.66 -16.82
N GLU A 508 -27.10 -35.08 -15.88
CA GLU A 508 -27.01 -35.58 -14.50
C GLU A 508 -28.39 -35.70 -13.81
N LEU A 509 -29.23 -34.68 -13.98
CA LEU A 509 -30.59 -34.64 -13.42
C LEU A 509 -31.48 -35.74 -14.02
N ILE A 510 -31.39 -35.92 -15.35
CA ILE A 510 -32.13 -36.95 -16.06
C ILE A 510 -31.66 -38.35 -15.64
N LEU A 511 -30.34 -38.60 -15.60
CA LEU A 511 -29.78 -39.87 -15.12
C LEU A 511 -30.20 -40.17 -13.67
N THR A 512 -30.25 -39.14 -12.82
CA THR A 512 -30.75 -39.27 -11.45
C THR A 512 -32.22 -39.71 -11.42
N GLY A 513 -33.07 -39.13 -12.27
CA GLY A 513 -34.47 -39.56 -12.44
C GLY A 513 -34.60 -41.01 -12.94
N ILE A 514 -33.76 -41.40 -13.89
CA ILE A 514 -33.72 -42.77 -14.44
C ILE A 514 -33.37 -43.79 -13.34
N LEU A 515 -32.29 -43.55 -12.61
CA LEU A 515 -31.81 -44.41 -11.53
C LEU A 515 -32.76 -44.44 -10.32
N GLY A 516 -33.45 -43.33 -10.04
CA GLY A 516 -34.38 -43.21 -8.90
C GLY A 516 -35.70 -43.97 -9.08
N GLY A 517 -36.05 -44.40 -10.30
CA GLY A 517 -37.23 -45.25 -10.57
C GLY A 517 -38.60 -44.58 -10.38
N GLY A 518 -38.64 -43.32 -9.97
CA GLY A 518 -39.87 -42.56 -9.74
C GLY A 518 -40.55 -42.10 -11.05
N LYS A 519 -41.89 -42.10 -11.07
CA LYS A 519 -42.71 -41.57 -12.18
C LYS A 519 -43.29 -40.17 -11.88
N THR A 520 -43.27 -39.76 -10.61
CA THR A 520 -43.91 -38.53 -10.11
C THR A 520 -42.95 -37.34 -10.00
N SER A 521 -41.63 -37.57 -10.05
CA SER A 521 -40.61 -36.52 -10.04
C SER A 521 -40.59 -35.75 -11.37
N THR A 522 -40.02 -34.53 -11.36
CA THR A 522 -39.77 -33.72 -12.57
C THR A 522 -39.03 -34.56 -13.62
N TYR A 523 -37.90 -35.14 -13.24
CA TYR A 523 -37.16 -36.12 -14.02
C TYR A 523 -37.64 -37.54 -13.65
N ALA A 524 -38.46 -38.13 -14.52
CA ALA A 524 -39.02 -39.47 -14.37
C ALA A 524 -38.14 -40.52 -15.03
N THR A 525 -38.27 -41.77 -14.58
CA THR A 525 -37.54 -42.91 -15.15
C THR A 525 -37.98 -43.28 -16.57
N ILE A 526 -37.19 -44.09 -17.27
CA ILE A 526 -37.58 -44.66 -18.57
C ILE A 526 -38.40 -45.94 -18.35
N THR A 527 -39.42 -46.16 -19.18
CA THR A 527 -40.38 -47.26 -19.02
C THR A 527 -39.77 -48.65 -19.25
N ASN A 528 -38.73 -48.73 -20.09
CA ASN A 528 -38.03 -49.97 -20.41
C ASN A 528 -36.71 -50.15 -19.64
N TRP A 529 -36.53 -49.46 -18.51
CA TRP A 529 -35.29 -49.53 -17.69
C TRP A 529 -34.91 -50.95 -17.25
N ALA A 530 -35.87 -51.86 -17.12
CA ALA A 530 -35.68 -53.27 -16.76
C ALA A 530 -35.10 -54.16 -17.87
N ILE A 531 -35.16 -53.70 -19.12
CA ILE A 531 -34.84 -54.52 -20.30
C ILE A 531 -33.89 -53.82 -21.28
N ILE A 532 -33.57 -52.54 -21.07
CA ILE A 532 -32.62 -51.76 -21.88
C ILE A 532 -31.24 -52.44 -21.92
N ALA A 533 -30.54 -52.38 -23.06
CA ALA A 533 -29.28 -53.11 -23.31
C ALA A 533 -29.39 -54.66 -23.23
N GLY A 534 -30.62 -55.21 -23.23
CA GLY A 534 -30.88 -56.64 -23.33
C GLY A 534 -30.20 -57.47 -22.23
N SER A 535 -29.46 -58.52 -22.62
CA SER A 535 -28.77 -59.42 -21.69
C SER A 535 -27.68 -58.74 -20.86
N LYS A 536 -27.24 -57.52 -21.23
CA LYS A 536 -26.25 -56.72 -20.50
C LYS A 536 -26.88 -55.69 -19.55
N ASN A 537 -28.19 -55.73 -19.32
CA ASN A 537 -28.91 -54.72 -18.52
C ASN A 537 -28.28 -54.47 -17.14
N GLY A 538 -27.85 -55.53 -16.43
CA GLY A 538 -27.23 -55.39 -15.11
C GLY A 538 -25.96 -54.53 -15.14
N HIS A 539 -25.03 -54.84 -16.04
CA HIS A 539 -23.79 -54.08 -16.25
C HIS A 539 -24.08 -52.64 -16.73
N PHE A 540 -25.02 -52.48 -17.65
CA PHE A 540 -25.39 -51.17 -18.18
C PHE A 540 -25.91 -50.23 -17.09
N ARG A 541 -26.70 -50.73 -16.13
CA ARG A 541 -27.17 -49.94 -14.98
C ARG A 541 -26.03 -49.44 -14.10
N GLU A 542 -25.01 -50.26 -13.90
CA GLU A 542 -23.79 -49.86 -13.18
C GLU A 542 -23.00 -48.80 -13.97
N GLU A 543 -22.89 -48.95 -15.30
CA GLU A 543 -22.27 -47.95 -16.17
C GLU A 543 -23.01 -46.61 -16.12
N VAL A 544 -24.34 -46.62 -16.08
CA VAL A 544 -25.15 -45.40 -15.95
C VAL A 544 -24.96 -44.74 -14.57
N ALA A 545 -24.90 -45.53 -13.50
CA ALA A 545 -24.62 -45.00 -12.17
C ALA A 545 -23.22 -44.37 -12.08
N ASN A 546 -22.20 -45.03 -12.64
CA ASN A 546 -20.84 -44.53 -12.70
C ASN A 546 -20.73 -43.27 -13.58
N ALA A 547 -21.38 -43.27 -14.76
CA ALA A 547 -21.43 -42.10 -15.64
C ALA A 547 -22.04 -40.88 -14.93
N LYS A 548 -23.14 -41.08 -14.19
CA LYS A 548 -23.75 -40.03 -13.36
C LYS A 548 -22.76 -39.51 -12.31
N GLU A 549 -22.09 -40.39 -11.56
CA GLU A 549 -21.13 -39.98 -10.52
C GLU A 549 -19.93 -39.20 -11.08
N GLN A 550 -19.42 -39.62 -12.24
CA GLN A 550 -18.33 -38.94 -12.93
C GLN A 550 -18.74 -37.56 -13.45
N ILE A 551 -19.96 -37.44 -13.99
CA ILE A 551 -20.54 -36.16 -14.42
C ILE A 551 -20.74 -35.24 -13.21
N HIS A 552 -21.33 -35.74 -12.12
CA HIS A 552 -21.52 -35.00 -10.87
C HIS A 552 -20.20 -34.46 -10.31
N THR A 553 -19.18 -35.33 -10.23
CA THR A 553 -17.84 -34.95 -9.77
C THR A 553 -17.22 -33.89 -10.68
N SER A 554 -17.37 -34.02 -12.00
CA SER A 554 -16.90 -33.03 -12.98
C SER A 554 -17.55 -31.66 -12.77
N ILE A 555 -18.87 -31.63 -12.56
CA ILE A 555 -19.63 -30.40 -12.29
C ILE A 555 -19.17 -29.74 -10.98
N ASN A 556 -18.95 -30.53 -9.93
CA ASN A 556 -18.46 -30.01 -8.66
C ASN A 556 -17.07 -29.40 -8.78
N LEU A 557 -16.14 -30.06 -9.47
CA LEU A 557 -14.79 -29.53 -9.72
C LEU A 557 -14.81 -28.24 -10.54
N LEU A 558 -15.66 -28.18 -11.56
CA LEU A 558 -15.89 -26.97 -12.36
C LEU A 558 -16.43 -25.82 -11.51
N SER A 559 -17.41 -26.09 -10.65
CA SER A 559 -17.96 -25.10 -9.71
C SER A 559 -16.90 -24.58 -8.74
N LEU A 560 -16.03 -25.44 -8.21
CA LEU A 560 -14.91 -25.03 -7.35
C LEU A 560 -13.91 -24.16 -8.11
N ALA A 561 -13.58 -24.52 -9.35
CA ALA A 561 -12.67 -23.74 -10.19
C ALA A 561 -13.26 -22.35 -10.53
N GLU A 562 -14.53 -22.28 -10.90
CA GLU A 562 -15.21 -21.00 -11.19
C GLU A 562 -15.30 -20.08 -9.96
N LYS A 563 -15.58 -20.65 -8.77
CA LYS A 563 -15.56 -19.89 -7.52
C LYS A 563 -14.17 -19.32 -7.23
N LEU A 564 -13.13 -20.14 -7.40
CA LEU A 564 -11.75 -19.71 -7.17
C LEU A 564 -11.34 -18.58 -8.13
N GLU A 565 -11.69 -18.68 -9.41
CA GLU A 565 -11.38 -17.63 -10.40
C GLU A 565 -12.21 -16.35 -10.19
N ALA A 566 -13.41 -16.45 -9.62
CA ALA A 566 -14.20 -15.28 -9.22
C ALA A 566 -13.61 -14.55 -7.99
N GLU A 567 -12.92 -15.28 -7.09
CA GLU A 567 -12.19 -14.72 -5.94
C GLU A 567 -10.90 -13.98 -6.36
N ALA A 568 -10.39 -14.20 -7.58
CA ALA A 568 -9.11 -13.65 -8.06
C ALA A 568 -9.17 -12.17 -8.51
N LYS A 569 -10.18 -11.42 -8.08
CA LYS A 569 -10.39 -10.01 -8.45
C LYS A 569 -9.30 -9.08 -7.95
#